data_AF-A0A935JJT3-F1
#
_entry.id   AF-A0A935JJT3-F1
#
_cell.length_a   1.000
_cell.length_b   1.000
_cell.length_c   1.000
_cell.angle_alpha   90.00
_cell.angle_beta   90.00
_cell.angle_gamma   90.00
#
_symmetry.space_group_name_H-M   'P 1'
#
loop_
_entity.id
_entity.type
_entity.pdbx_description
1 polymer ?
#
loop_
_entity_poly.entity_id
_entity_poly.type
_entity_poly.pdbx_seq_one_letter_code
_entity_poly.pdbx_strand_id
1 'polypeptide(L)'
;MLLEKPFNNDEQPINSGINRRFFIKAGLGACVGLILPQSAYANYTKKTGIRQISFHNLHTGEKVKAVYWEKGRYVVGALREIDNVLRDHRTGKKHAIDVRLLDMVQLLHRLLGAKKEFQVVSGYRSPETNRLLAAQQHGVAKHSLHMQGKAIDIRLPEFSLSDVRKAALSMQVGGVGYYPGSNFIHLDSGQVRNW
;
A
#
# COMPACT_ATOMS: atom_id res chain seq x y z
N MET A 1 -79.82 34.13 43.60
CA MET A 1 -78.77 34.48 44.58
C MET A 1 -77.70 35.23 43.78
N LEU A 2 -77.86 36.55 43.66
CA LEU A 2 -76.99 37.59 44.23
C LEU A 2 -75.53 37.49 43.71
N LEU A 3 -74.82 38.51 43.24
CA LEU A 3 -75.03 39.95 43.01
C LEU A 3 -73.75 40.43 42.27
N GLU A 4 -73.94 41.39 41.36
CA GLU A 4 -73.11 42.54 40.97
C GLU A 4 -71.55 42.60 41.01
N LYS A 5 -71.06 43.24 39.92
CA LYS A 5 -69.77 43.90 39.56
C LYS A 5 -69.19 44.87 40.64
N PRO A 6 -67.93 45.38 40.60
CA PRO A 6 -67.36 46.35 39.59
C PRO A 6 -65.87 46.11 39.19
N PHE A 7 -65.41 46.48 38.00
CA PHE A 7 -64.98 47.80 37.47
C PHE A 7 -63.72 48.41 38.17
N ASN A 8 -62.61 48.43 37.41
CA ASN A 8 -61.56 49.45 37.24
C ASN A 8 -61.20 50.39 38.41
N ASN A 9 -59.91 50.55 38.75
CA ASN A 9 -59.04 51.61 38.20
C ASN A 9 -57.72 51.78 39.00
N ASP A 10 -56.70 52.28 38.28
CA ASP A 10 -55.62 53.16 38.73
C ASP A 10 -54.53 52.65 39.67
N GLU A 11 -53.34 52.36 39.09
CA GLU A 11 -52.12 53.13 39.37
C GLU A 11 -51.06 52.91 38.26
N GLN A 12 -50.65 54.00 37.63
CA GLN A 12 -49.48 54.13 36.74
C GLN A 12 -48.27 54.61 37.58
N PRO A 13 -47.10 54.92 36.99
CA PRO A 13 -46.01 54.04 36.59
C PRO A 13 -44.76 54.28 37.46
N ILE A 14 -43.87 53.30 37.63
CA ILE A 14 -42.47 53.59 38.03
C ILE A 14 -41.54 53.33 36.85
N ASN A 15 -41.35 54.41 36.10
CA ASN A 15 -40.24 54.60 35.19
C ASN A 15 -38.96 54.83 36.01
N SER A 16 -38.11 53.81 36.15
CA SER A 16 -36.70 54.03 36.49
C SER A 16 -35.89 54.01 35.21
N GLY A 17 -35.58 55.21 34.74
CA GLY A 17 -34.80 55.45 33.54
C GLY A 17 -33.39 54.86 33.58
N ILE A 18 -32.99 54.36 32.42
CA ILE A 18 -31.70 54.59 31.75
C ILE A 18 -30.46 53.94 32.39
N ASN A 19 -29.88 53.00 31.64
CA ASN A 19 -28.54 53.28 31.10
C ASN A 19 -28.33 52.71 29.69
N ARG A 20 -28.35 53.63 28.71
CA ARG A 20 -28.07 53.44 27.29
C ARG A 20 -26.57 53.25 27.01
N ARG A 21 -25.90 52.42 27.81
CA ARG A 21 -24.45 52.15 27.74
C ARG A 21 -24.09 50.68 27.92
N PHE A 22 -24.90 49.77 27.37
CA PHE A 22 -24.45 48.39 27.14
C PHE A 22 -24.93 47.85 25.78
N PHE A 23 -24.89 48.74 24.77
CA PHE A 23 -24.80 48.31 23.38
C PHE A 23 -23.37 47.83 23.10
N ILE A 24 -23.27 46.68 22.43
CA ILE A 24 -22.06 45.95 21.99
C ILE A 24 -21.48 44.96 23.01
N LYS A 25 -22.10 43.79 23.10
CA LYS A 25 -21.39 42.50 23.03
C LYS A 25 -22.18 41.55 22.11
N ALA A 26 -21.87 41.66 20.82
CA ALA A 26 -22.29 40.71 19.80
C ALA A 26 -21.66 39.33 20.07
N GLY A 27 -22.41 38.27 19.79
CA GLY A 27 -21.91 36.89 19.81
C GLY A 27 -22.98 35.89 19.40
N LEU A 28 -23.25 35.81 18.09
CA LEU A 28 -24.13 34.83 17.44
C LEU A 28 -23.68 33.38 17.73
N GLY A 29 -24.51 32.60 18.42
CA GLY A 29 -24.40 31.13 18.46
C GLY A 29 -25.05 30.50 17.23
N ALA A 30 -24.34 30.49 16.11
CA ALA A 30 -24.78 29.83 14.88
C ALA A 30 -24.71 28.30 15.03
N CYS A 31 -25.79 27.61 14.68
CA CYS A 31 -25.79 26.17 14.46
C CYS A 31 -24.86 25.83 13.27
N VAL A 32 -23.63 25.40 13.55
CA VAL A 32 -22.72 24.90 12.51
C VAL A 32 -23.10 23.45 12.22
N GLY A 33 -23.93 23.24 11.20
CA GLY A 33 -24.04 21.95 10.54
C GLY A 33 -22.66 21.59 9.97
N LEU A 34 -22.10 20.46 10.40
CA LEU A 34 -20.84 19.92 9.91
C LEU A 34 -21.00 19.49 8.44
N ILE A 35 -20.90 20.45 7.51
CA ILE A 35 -20.62 20.15 6.11
C ILE A 35 -19.14 19.79 6.07
N LEU A 36 -18.83 18.49 6.15
CA LEU A 36 -17.49 18.02 5.81
C LEU A 36 -17.25 18.40 4.34
N PRO A 37 -16.17 19.14 4.01
CA PRO A 37 -15.93 19.52 2.63
C PRO A 37 -15.75 18.26 1.79
N GLN A 38 -16.56 18.09 0.74
CA GLN A 38 -16.46 16.99 -0.22
C GLN A 38 -15.05 16.83 -0.79
N SER A 39 -14.26 17.91 -0.83
CA SER A 39 -12.85 17.91 -1.22
C SER A 39 -11.94 17.14 -0.26
N ALA A 40 -12.26 17.04 1.04
CA ALA A 40 -11.52 16.20 1.98
C ALA A 40 -11.76 14.71 1.72
N TYR A 41 -13.01 14.31 1.41
CA TYR A 41 -13.33 12.95 0.97
C TYR A 41 -12.75 12.64 -0.42
N ALA A 42 -12.79 13.59 -1.36
CA ALA A 42 -12.24 13.42 -2.70
C ALA A 42 -10.70 13.30 -2.68
N ASN A 43 -10.01 13.98 -1.76
CA ASN A 43 -8.57 13.83 -1.57
C ASN A 43 -8.20 12.54 -0.82
N TYR A 44 -9.06 12.05 0.09
CA TYR A 44 -8.89 10.74 0.72
C TYR A 44 -8.97 9.60 -0.31
N THR A 45 -9.94 9.65 -1.23
CA THR A 45 -10.06 8.65 -2.31
C THR A 45 -8.98 8.80 -3.39
N LYS A 46 -8.45 10.02 -3.62
CA LYS A 46 -7.30 10.25 -4.52
C LYS A 46 -5.97 9.70 -3.98
N LYS A 47 -5.85 9.50 -2.66
CA LYS A 47 -4.63 9.00 -2.01
C LYS A 47 -4.49 7.47 -2.01
N THR A 48 -5.50 6.71 -2.41
CA THR A 48 -5.34 5.26 -2.60
C THR A 48 -4.82 4.98 -4.01
N GLY A 49 -3.54 5.26 -4.25
CA GLY A 49 -2.89 4.93 -5.52
C GLY A 49 -3.01 3.43 -5.84
N ILE A 50 -3.21 3.10 -7.11
CA ILE A 50 -3.16 1.71 -7.58
C ILE A 50 -1.73 1.16 -7.46
N ARG A 51 -1.60 -0.11 -7.08
CA ARG A 51 -0.34 -0.84 -7.21
C ARG A 51 -0.55 -1.95 -8.23
N GLN A 52 0.28 -1.94 -9.25
CA GLN A 52 0.28 -2.93 -10.33
C GLN A 52 1.64 -3.59 -10.37
N ILE A 53 1.75 -4.79 -10.92
CA ILE A 53 3.04 -5.38 -11.28
C ILE A 53 2.94 -6.04 -12.64
N SER A 54 4.09 -6.20 -13.29
CA SER A 54 4.20 -6.95 -14.54
C SER A 54 5.41 -7.88 -14.45
N PHE A 55 5.15 -9.18 -14.60
CA PHE A 55 6.17 -10.24 -14.57
C PHE A 55 6.15 -11.06 -15.84
N HIS A 56 7.33 -11.54 -16.21
CA HIS A 56 7.54 -12.59 -17.20
C HIS A 56 8.47 -13.64 -16.59
N ASN A 57 7.97 -14.85 -16.37
CA ASN A 57 8.75 -15.95 -15.84
C ASN A 57 9.62 -16.57 -16.94
N LEU A 58 10.93 -16.54 -16.76
CA LEU A 58 11.88 -17.00 -17.78
C LEU A 58 11.92 -18.51 -17.96
N HIS A 59 11.41 -19.28 -17.00
CA HIS A 59 11.37 -20.75 -17.09
C HIS A 59 10.08 -21.26 -17.70
N THR A 60 8.94 -20.64 -17.40
CA THR A 60 7.63 -21.09 -17.88
C THR A 60 7.12 -20.31 -19.09
N GLY A 61 7.68 -19.13 -19.37
CA GLY A 61 7.19 -18.21 -20.40
C GLY A 61 5.89 -17.49 -20.01
N GLU A 62 5.31 -17.81 -18.86
CA GLU A 62 4.07 -17.18 -18.40
C GLU A 62 4.30 -15.73 -18.01
N LYS A 63 3.28 -14.90 -18.25
CA LYS A 63 3.27 -13.48 -17.91
C LYS A 63 2.06 -13.14 -17.07
N VAL A 64 2.23 -12.16 -16.20
CA VAL A 64 1.11 -11.54 -15.47
C VAL A 64 1.30 -10.03 -15.50
N LYS A 65 0.21 -9.30 -15.74
CA LYS A 65 0.12 -7.86 -15.52
C LYS A 65 -1.14 -7.60 -14.72
N ALA A 66 -0.99 -7.29 -13.45
CA ALA A 66 -2.13 -7.26 -12.53
C ALA A 66 -2.08 -6.06 -11.58
N VAL A 67 -3.25 -5.47 -11.34
CA VAL A 67 -3.46 -4.50 -10.25
C VAL A 67 -3.77 -5.29 -8.99
N TYR A 68 -2.79 -5.41 -8.10
CA TYR A 68 -2.89 -6.23 -6.89
C TYR A 68 -3.35 -5.43 -5.66
N TRP A 69 -3.39 -4.10 -5.75
CA TRP A 69 -3.93 -3.21 -4.72
C TRP A 69 -4.67 -2.04 -5.35
N GLU A 70 -5.93 -1.84 -4.93
CA GLU A 70 -6.75 -0.70 -5.31
C GLU A 70 -7.78 -0.40 -4.22
N LYS A 71 -8.25 0.86 -4.15
CA LYS A 71 -9.35 1.27 -3.24
C LYS A 71 -9.11 0.83 -1.77
N GLY A 72 -7.85 0.88 -1.32
CA GLY A 72 -7.45 0.54 0.04
C GLY A 72 -7.44 -0.95 0.39
N ARG A 73 -7.47 -1.86 -0.60
CA ARG A 73 -7.48 -3.31 -0.38
C ARG A 73 -6.67 -4.10 -1.41
N TYR A 74 -6.19 -5.27 -1.00
CA TYR A 74 -5.54 -6.22 -1.90
C TYR A 74 -6.58 -6.95 -2.75
N VAL A 75 -6.28 -7.13 -4.03
CA VAL A 75 -7.14 -7.85 -4.97
C VAL A 75 -6.75 -9.33 -4.95
N VAL A 76 -7.55 -10.15 -4.26
CA VAL A 76 -7.23 -11.58 -4.04
C VAL A 76 -7.06 -12.35 -5.35
N GLY A 77 -7.85 -12.05 -6.38
CA GLY A 77 -7.71 -12.68 -7.71
C GLY A 77 -6.34 -12.39 -8.33
N ALA A 78 -5.92 -11.12 -8.34
CA ALA A 78 -4.61 -10.70 -8.82
C ALA A 78 -3.47 -11.36 -8.04
N LEU A 79 -3.58 -11.43 -6.70
CA LEU A 79 -2.57 -12.11 -5.88
C LEU A 79 -2.43 -13.60 -6.28
N ARG A 80 -3.53 -14.30 -6.56
CA ARG A 80 -3.49 -15.70 -7.00
C ARG A 80 -2.85 -15.88 -8.38
N GLU A 81 -3.06 -14.94 -9.30
CA GLU A 81 -2.39 -14.95 -10.61
C GLU A 81 -0.88 -14.75 -10.45
N ILE A 82 -0.49 -13.85 -9.54
CA ILE A 82 0.91 -13.59 -9.19
C ILE A 82 1.54 -14.83 -8.54
N ASP A 83 0.88 -15.44 -7.57
CA ASP A 83 1.32 -16.70 -6.93
C ASP A 83 1.48 -17.82 -7.97
N ASN A 84 0.63 -17.86 -9.00
CA ASN A 84 0.77 -18.81 -10.10
C ASN A 84 2.05 -18.55 -10.90
N VAL A 85 2.26 -17.33 -11.40
CA VAL A 85 3.45 -17.00 -12.21
C VAL A 85 4.74 -17.12 -11.41
N LEU A 86 4.69 -16.86 -10.10
CA LEU A 86 5.84 -16.97 -9.18
C LEU A 86 5.97 -18.35 -8.52
N ARG A 87 5.18 -19.35 -8.94
CA ARG A 87 5.27 -20.71 -8.39
C ARG A 87 6.63 -21.34 -8.68
N ASP A 88 6.90 -22.44 -7.98
CA ASP A 88 8.06 -23.26 -8.29
C ASP A 88 7.85 -23.95 -9.66
N HIS A 89 8.63 -23.55 -10.66
CA HIS A 89 8.50 -24.09 -12.02
C HIS A 89 8.89 -25.56 -12.14
N ARG A 90 9.68 -26.11 -11.20
CA ARG A 90 10.11 -27.52 -11.24
C ARG A 90 9.04 -28.45 -10.71
N THR A 91 8.32 -28.03 -9.67
CA THR A 91 7.33 -28.87 -8.97
C THR A 91 5.89 -28.46 -9.25
N GLY A 92 5.65 -27.28 -9.82
CA GLY A 92 4.33 -26.69 -9.99
C GLY A 92 3.67 -26.22 -8.69
N LYS A 93 4.32 -26.44 -7.52
CA LYS A 93 3.76 -26.06 -6.22
C LYS A 93 3.69 -24.54 -6.11
N LYS A 94 2.51 -24.05 -5.75
CA LYS A 94 2.23 -22.64 -5.48
C LYS A 94 2.36 -22.35 -3.99
N HIS A 95 2.65 -21.11 -3.66
CA HIS A 95 2.65 -20.59 -2.30
C HIS A 95 2.25 -19.11 -2.35
N ALA A 96 1.59 -18.61 -1.31
CA ALA A 96 1.27 -17.20 -1.21
C ALA A 96 2.55 -16.36 -1.18
N ILE A 97 2.65 -15.38 -2.06
CA ILE A 97 3.77 -14.43 -2.08
C ILE A 97 3.50 -13.30 -1.08
N ASP A 98 4.50 -12.94 -0.29
CA ASP A 98 4.40 -11.87 0.70
C ASP A 98 4.08 -10.54 0.01
N VAL A 99 2.96 -9.93 0.39
CA VAL A 99 2.54 -8.63 -0.16
C VAL A 99 3.58 -7.53 0.04
N ARG A 100 4.40 -7.61 1.09
CA ARG A 100 5.50 -6.67 1.33
C ARG A 100 6.58 -6.79 0.25
N LEU A 101 6.85 -8.01 -0.22
CA LEU A 101 7.77 -8.23 -1.34
C LEU A 101 7.21 -7.61 -2.62
N LEU A 102 5.92 -7.81 -2.90
CA LEU A 102 5.27 -7.20 -4.06
C LEU A 102 5.32 -5.67 -4.01
N ASP A 103 5.10 -5.10 -2.82
CA ASP A 103 5.20 -3.66 -2.58
C ASP A 103 6.62 -3.12 -2.79
N MET A 104 7.65 -3.87 -2.40
CA MET A 104 9.05 -3.53 -2.69
C MET A 104 9.35 -3.57 -4.19
N VAL A 105 8.92 -4.63 -4.90
CA VAL A 105 9.11 -4.74 -6.35
C VAL A 105 8.40 -3.60 -7.08
N GLN A 106 7.20 -3.24 -6.64
CA GLN A 106 6.47 -2.11 -7.24
C GLN A 106 7.12 -0.75 -6.91
N LEU A 107 7.70 -0.59 -5.73
CA LEU A 107 8.49 0.60 -5.40
C LEU A 107 9.70 0.70 -6.31
N LEU A 108 10.45 -0.40 -6.50
CA LEU A 108 11.59 -0.47 -7.39
C LEU A 108 11.22 -0.11 -8.85
N HIS A 109 10.11 -0.65 -9.35
CA HIS A 109 9.59 -0.32 -10.68
C HIS A 109 9.36 1.18 -10.86
N ARG A 110 8.71 1.82 -9.87
CA ARG A 110 8.45 3.26 -9.87
C ARG A 110 9.72 4.09 -9.76
N LEU A 111 10.65 3.71 -8.88
CA LEU A 111 11.91 4.44 -8.67
C LEU A 111 12.75 4.47 -9.95
N LEU A 112 12.74 3.38 -10.71
CA LEU A 112 13.44 3.29 -11.98
C LEU A 112 12.70 4.00 -13.13
N GLY A 113 11.43 4.37 -12.96
CA GLY A 113 10.60 4.87 -14.07
C GLY A 113 10.37 3.80 -15.15
N ALA A 114 10.34 2.54 -14.71
CA ALA A 114 10.31 1.36 -15.55
C ALA A 114 9.04 1.28 -16.41
N LYS A 115 9.14 0.68 -17.59
CA LYS A 115 8.00 0.49 -18.51
C LYS A 115 7.81 -0.97 -18.88
N LYS A 116 8.88 -1.76 -18.91
CA LYS A 116 8.84 -3.20 -19.20
C LYS A 116 8.50 -4.02 -17.95
N GLU A 117 8.12 -5.27 -18.18
CA GLU A 117 7.98 -6.27 -17.14
C GLU A 117 9.33 -6.65 -16.51
N PHE A 118 9.31 -6.99 -15.22
CA PHE A 118 10.43 -7.72 -14.63
C PHE A 118 10.49 -9.13 -15.21
N GLN A 119 11.69 -9.56 -15.55
CA GLN A 119 11.96 -10.94 -15.89
C GLN A 119 12.30 -11.70 -14.61
N VAL A 120 11.50 -12.72 -14.31
CA VAL A 120 11.61 -13.52 -13.09
C VAL A 120 12.47 -14.75 -13.37
N VAL A 121 13.55 -14.88 -12.61
CA VAL A 121 14.41 -16.07 -12.59
C VAL A 121 13.88 -17.06 -11.57
N SER A 122 13.51 -16.60 -10.36
CA SER A 122 12.97 -17.48 -9.31
C SER A 122 11.99 -16.74 -8.43
N GLY A 123 10.82 -17.34 -8.19
CA GLY A 123 9.83 -16.91 -7.20
C GLY A 123 9.86 -17.83 -5.98
N TYR A 124 8.71 -18.38 -5.60
CA TYR A 124 8.64 -19.42 -4.59
C TYR A 124 9.45 -20.66 -5.00
N ARG A 125 10.14 -21.27 -4.03
CA ARG A 125 10.84 -22.55 -4.18
C ARG A 125 10.26 -23.56 -3.22
N SER A 126 9.85 -24.73 -3.71
CA SER A 126 9.46 -25.83 -2.85
C SER A 126 10.65 -26.35 -2.01
N PRO A 127 10.40 -27.00 -0.86
CA PRO A 127 11.47 -27.66 -0.10
C PRO A 127 12.28 -28.66 -0.94
N GLU A 128 11.65 -29.35 -1.89
CA GLU A 128 12.32 -30.27 -2.81
C GLU A 128 13.30 -29.54 -3.73
N THR A 129 12.85 -28.48 -4.39
CA THR A 129 13.70 -27.64 -5.25
C THR A 129 14.83 -27.00 -4.45
N ASN A 130 14.57 -26.48 -3.25
CA ASN A 130 15.61 -25.83 -2.45
C ASN A 130 16.70 -26.83 -2.04
N ARG A 131 16.34 -28.06 -1.65
CA ARG A 131 17.31 -29.12 -1.35
C ARG A 131 18.14 -29.50 -2.57
N LEU A 132 17.50 -29.65 -3.73
CA LEU A 132 18.18 -29.95 -4.99
C LEU A 132 19.19 -28.85 -5.36
N LEU A 133 18.79 -27.59 -5.29
CA LEU A 133 19.66 -26.46 -5.58
C LEU A 133 20.80 -26.33 -4.57
N ALA A 134 20.55 -26.56 -3.27
CA ALA A 134 21.58 -26.55 -2.24
C ALA A 134 22.63 -27.65 -2.40
N ALA A 135 22.29 -28.76 -3.05
CA ALA A 135 23.23 -29.83 -3.37
C ALA A 135 24.05 -29.56 -4.65
N GLN A 136 23.50 -28.80 -5.60
CA GLN A 136 24.08 -28.59 -6.93
C GLN A 136 24.78 -27.24 -7.11
N GLN A 137 24.39 -26.23 -6.34
CA GLN A 137 24.85 -24.85 -6.51
C GLN A 137 25.45 -24.32 -5.21
N HIS A 138 26.55 -23.57 -5.35
CA HIS A 138 27.11 -22.82 -4.24
C HIS A 138 26.23 -21.61 -3.91
N GLY A 139 26.13 -21.25 -2.63
CA GLY A 139 25.43 -20.03 -2.18
C GLY A 139 23.91 -20.16 -1.98
N VAL A 140 23.34 -21.37 -2.05
CA VAL A 140 21.92 -21.59 -1.75
C VAL A 140 21.73 -21.88 -0.26
N ALA A 141 21.02 -21.00 0.44
CA ALA A 141 20.74 -21.17 1.87
C ALA A 141 19.77 -22.33 2.14
N LYS A 142 20.06 -23.14 3.17
CA LYS A 142 19.17 -24.22 3.65
C LYS A 142 17.80 -23.70 4.10
N HIS A 143 17.75 -22.49 4.65
CA HIS A 143 16.54 -21.79 5.08
C HIS A 143 16.25 -20.57 4.21
N SER A 144 16.10 -20.77 2.91
CA SER A 144 15.88 -19.69 1.95
C SER A 144 14.51 -19.01 2.14
N LEU A 145 14.47 -17.68 2.06
CA LEU A 145 13.22 -16.92 2.08
C LEU A 145 12.34 -17.18 0.85
N HIS A 146 12.89 -17.74 -0.23
CA HIS A 146 12.10 -18.24 -1.35
C HIS A 146 11.10 -19.32 -0.93
N MET A 147 11.46 -20.17 0.04
CA MET A 147 10.56 -21.21 0.55
C MET A 147 9.40 -20.66 1.39
N GLN A 148 9.46 -19.38 1.76
CA GLN A 148 8.40 -18.71 2.52
C GLN A 148 7.57 -17.77 1.64
N GLY A 149 7.81 -17.73 0.32
CA GLY A 149 7.21 -16.74 -0.57
C GLY A 149 7.66 -15.30 -0.30
N LYS A 150 8.82 -15.14 0.37
CA LYS A 150 9.35 -13.84 0.84
C LYS A 150 10.54 -13.34 0.02
N ALA A 151 10.94 -14.04 -1.03
CA ALA A 151 12.03 -13.65 -1.88
C ALA A 151 11.75 -13.88 -3.36
N ILE A 152 12.43 -13.10 -4.20
CA ILE A 152 12.35 -13.18 -5.66
C ILE A 152 13.71 -12.83 -6.28
N ASP A 153 14.07 -13.58 -7.32
CA ASP A 153 15.24 -13.32 -8.15
C ASP A 153 14.75 -12.74 -9.48
N ILE A 154 15.13 -11.50 -9.79
CA ILE A 154 14.62 -10.76 -10.94
C ILE A 154 15.71 -9.98 -11.66
N ARG A 155 15.43 -9.63 -12.92
CA ARG A 155 16.13 -8.59 -13.67
C ARG A 155 15.14 -7.75 -14.44
N LEU A 156 15.53 -6.54 -14.82
CA LEU A 156 14.68 -5.62 -15.58
C LEU A 156 15.40 -5.24 -16.87
N PRO A 157 14.99 -5.76 -18.05
CA PRO A 157 15.78 -5.75 -19.27
C PRO A 157 16.01 -4.35 -19.88
N GLU A 158 15.34 -3.32 -19.38
CA GLU A 158 15.53 -1.93 -19.82
C GLU A 158 16.64 -1.19 -19.03
N PHE A 159 17.15 -1.79 -17.94
CA PHE A 159 18.21 -1.21 -17.11
C PHE A 159 19.38 -2.18 -16.95
N SER A 160 20.57 -1.64 -16.68
CA SER A 160 21.70 -2.47 -16.28
C SER A 160 21.41 -3.12 -14.92
N LEU A 161 21.91 -4.33 -14.70
CA LEU A 161 21.70 -5.03 -13.43
C LEU A 161 22.25 -4.24 -12.23
N SER A 162 23.34 -3.49 -12.45
CA SER A 162 23.94 -2.59 -11.46
C SER A 162 23.00 -1.45 -11.07
N ASP A 163 22.29 -0.85 -12.03
CA ASP A 163 21.35 0.24 -11.75
C ASP A 163 20.11 -0.28 -11.01
N VAL A 164 19.60 -1.45 -11.39
CA VAL A 164 18.50 -2.11 -10.66
C VAL A 164 18.92 -2.39 -9.20
N ARG A 165 20.14 -2.90 -8.99
CA ARG A 165 20.69 -3.12 -7.64
C ARG A 165 20.82 -1.81 -6.85
N LYS A 166 21.39 -0.76 -7.44
CA LYS A 166 21.56 0.54 -6.78
C LYS A 166 20.21 1.12 -6.35
N ALA A 167 19.21 1.06 -7.23
CA ALA A 167 17.84 1.49 -6.91
C ALA A 167 17.20 0.61 -5.83
N ALA A 168 17.45 -0.70 -5.83
CA ALA A 168 16.95 -1.57 -4.77
C ALA A 168 17.58 -1.24 -3.40
N LEU A 169 18.89 -1.02 -3.36
CA LEU A 169 19.61 -0.65 -2.14
C LEU A 169 19.16 0.70 -1.58
N SER A 170 18.83 1.68 -2.44
CA SER A 170 18.36 2.99 -2.00
C SER A 170 16.98 2.96 -1.33
N MET A 171 16.21 1.88 -1.50
CA MET A 171 14.93 1.72 -0.81
C MET A 171 15.10 1.45 0.69
N GLN A 172 16.27 0.99 1.14
CA GLN A 172 16.58 0.65 2.54
C GLN A 172 15.53 -0.25 3.22
N VAL A 173 14.93 -1.16 2.45
CA VAL A 173 13.94 -2.14 2.92
C VAL A 173 14.30 -3.52 2.40
N GLY A 174 14.20 -4.53 3.28
CA GLY A 174 14.46 -5.91 2.91
C GLY A 174 15.91 -6.24 2.53
N GLY A 175 16.15 -7.49 2.14
CA GLY A 175 17.46 -7.94 1.68
C GLY A 175 17.66 -7.73 0.18
N VAL A 176 18.89 -7.38 -0.23
CA VAL A 176 19.28 -7.23 -1.64
C VAL A 176 20.56 -8.01 -1.94
N GLY A 177 20.47 -9.04 -2.78
CA GLY A 177 21.64 -9.80 -3.26
C GLY A 177 22.02 -9.45 -4.70
N TYR A 178 23.30 -9.43 -5.04
CA TYR A 178 23.79 -9.12 -6.38
C TYR A 178 24.50 -10.30 -7.06
N TYR A 179 23.89 -10.81 -8.15
CA TYR A 179 24.39 -12.00 -8.86
C TYR A 179 24.66 -11.69 -10.34
N PRO A 180 25.70 -10.92 -10.68
CA PRO A 180 25.99 -10.54 -12.06
C PRO A 180 26.34 -11.75 -12.94
N GLY A 181 27.03 -12.76 -12.39
CA GLY A 181 27.37 -13.98 -13.14
C GLY A 181 26.14 -14.81 -13.54
N SER A 182 25.06 -14.74 -12.76
CA SER A 182 23.76 -15.37 -13.08
C SER A 182 22.74 -14.39 -13.65
N ASN A 183 23.14 -13.13 -13.84
CA ASN A 183 22.36 -12.03 -14.39
C ASN A 183 21.01 -11.77 -13.69
N PHE A 184 21.00 -11.69 -12.36
CA PHE A 184 19.82 -11.26 -11.58
C PHE A 184 20.21 -10.54 -10.28
N ILE A 185 19.25 -9.79 -9.72
CA ILE A 185 19.28 -9.36 -8.33
C ILE A 185 18.32 -10.19 -7.50
N HIS A 186 18.67 -10.42 -6.26
CA HIS A 186 17.79 -11.02 -5.26
C HIS A 186 17.13 -9.92 -4.43
N LEU A 187 15.83 -10.04 -4.19
CA LEU A 187 15.10 -9.20 -3.23
C LEU A 187 14.35 -10.08 -2.25
N ASP A 188 14.35 -9.72 -0.97
CA ASP A 188 13.52 -10.37 0.04
C ASP A 188 12.92 -9.40 1.07
N SER A 189 11.77 -9.78 1.65
CA SER A 189 11.05 -9.00 2.66
C SER A 189 11.53 -9.23 4.11
N GLY A 190 12.76 -9.71 4.29
CA GLY A 190 13.42 -9.90 5.58
C GLY A 190 14.03 -8.61 6.16
N GLN A 191 15.06 -8.76 7.00
CA GLN A 191 15.79 -7.61 7.54
C GLN A 191 16.65 -6.93 6.47
N VAL A 192 16.91 -5.63 6.66
CA VAL A 192 17.78 -4.85 5.78
C VAL A 192 19.19 -5.43 5.80
N ARG A 193 19.64 -5.93 4.64
CA ARG A 193 20.98 -6.48 4.44
C ARG A 193 21.31 -6.54 2.95
N ASN A 194 22.59 -6.68 2.62
CA ASN A 194 23.01 -6.84 1.24
C ASN A 194 24.18 -7.82 1.13
N TRP A 195 24.32 -8.46 -0.04
CA TRP A 195 25.39 -9.40 -0.37
C TRP A 195 25.64 -9.49 -1.87
#